data_AF-A0AAN6SZT9-F1
#
_entry.id   AF-A0AAN6SZT9-F1
#
_cell.length_a   1.000
_cell.length_b   1.000
_cell.length_c   1.000
_cell.angle_alpha   90.00
_cell.angle_beta   90.00
_cell.angle_gamma   90.00
#
_symmetry.space_group_name_H-M   'P 1'
#
loop_
_entity.id
_entity.type
_entity.pdbx_description
1 polymer ?
#
loop_
_entity_poly.entity_id
_entity_poly.type
_entity_poly.pdbx_seq_one_letter_code
_entity_poly.pdbx_strand_id
1 'polypeptide(L)'
;MSTDLRRTIARAEVERQRRPRSKWAPGSWAKAAAYNATKPEVRSPVIVGGDSMIRRPEELRDRCNLPSVPPLSETTETALFPYPEDHESNQGKKETLYIADVSLTQWLDLADRTEGEMVVVWFHGQRRYAWLARSQKAGGGDAKA
;
A
#
# COMPACT_ATOMS: atom_id res chain seq x y z
N MET A 1 55.30 9.87 -7.70
CA MET A 1 54.36 9.98 -8.83
C MET A 1 53.43 11.16 -8.55
N SER A 2 53.67 12.30 -9.20
CA SER A 2 52.87 13.51 -9.00
C SER A 2 51.58 13.39 -9.82
N THR A 3 50.43 13.35 -9.16
CA THR A 3 49.13 13.37 -9.83
C THR A 3 48.95 14.72 -10.50
N ASP A 4 48.75 14.70 -11.83
CA ASP A 4 48.58 15.92 -12.63
C ASP A 4 47.37 16.72 -12.14
N LEU A 5 47.65 17.87 -11.52
CA LEU A 5 46.68 18.77 -10.92
C LEU A 5 45.56 19.15 -11.89
N ARG A 6 45.88 19.27 -13.19
CA ARG A 6 44.91 19.59 -14.24
C ARG A 6 43.89 18.48 -14.41
N ARG A 7 44.34 17.23 -14.31
CA ARG A 7 43.48 16.03 -14.41
C ARG A 7 42.54 15.94 -13.21
N THR A 8 43.01 16.31 -12.02
CA THR A 8 42.20 16.33 -10.80
C THR A 8 41.13 17.40 -10.86
N ILE A 9 41.46 18.61 -11.32
CA ILE A 9 40.50 19.72 -11.48
C ILE A 9 39.45 19.38 -12.54
N ALA A 10 39.86 18.86 -13.70
CA ALA A 10 38.93 18.46 -14.76
C ALA A 10 37.97 17.36 -14.30
N ARG A 11 38.45 16.38 -13.53
CA ARG A 11 37.61 15.31 -12.97
C ARG A 11 36.60 15.86 -11.95
N ALA A 12 37.02 16.78 -11.09
CA ALA A 12 36.13 17.42 -10.12
C ALA A 12 35.03 18.27 -10.80
N GLU A 13 35.37 18.96 -11.89
CA GLU A 13 34.41 19.75 -12.68
C GLU A 13 33.36 18.85 -13.34
N VAL A 14 33.78 17.75 -13.95
CA VAL A 14 32.89 16.75 -14.56
C VAL A 14 32.00 16.08 -13.51
N GLU A 15 32.55 15.74 -12.35
CA GLU A 15 31.79 15.18 -11.22
C GLU A 15 30.72 16.18 -10.73
N ARG A 16 31.06 17.48 -10.65
CA ARG A 16 30.13 18.55 -10.25
C ARG A 16 29.00 18.75 -11.26
N GLN A 17 29.31 18.64 -12.56
CA GLN A 17 28.31 18.72 -13.64
C GLN A 17 27.41 17.47 -13.69
N ARG A 18 27.92 16.30 -13.31
CA ARG A 18 27.18 15.04 -13.25
C ARG A 18 26.31 14.87 -12.01
N ARG A 19 26.46 15.72 -10.98
CA ARG A 19 25.58 15.66 -9.82
C ARG A 19 24.15 15.92 -10.27
N PRO A 20 23.22 14.96 -10.13
CA PRO A 20 21.83 15.19 -10.46
C PRO A 20 21.33 16.33 -9.57
N ARG A 21 21.13 17.51 -10.16
CA ARG A 21 20.42 18.58 -9.47
C ARG A 21 18.97 18.12 -9.41
N SER A 22 18.56 17.62 -8.25
CA SER A 22 17.16 17.36 -7.98
C SER A 22 16.36 18.59 -8.40
N LYS A 23 15.29 18.40 -9.18
CA LYS A 23 14.36 19.48 -9.55
C LYS A 23 13.64 20.06 -8.32
N TRP A 24 13.70 19.35 -7.20
CA TRP A 24 13.12 19.76 -5.94
C TRP A 24 14.08 20.65 -5.15
N ALA A 25 13.57 21.76 -4.65
CA ALA A 25 14.31 22.61 -3.73
C ALA A 25 14.80 21.81 -2.51
N PRO A 26 15.97 22.16 -1.93
CA PRO A 26 16.40 21.60 -0.66
C PRO A 26 15.31 21.74 0.40
N GLY A 27 15.04 20.67 1.16
CA GLY A 27 14.01 20.65 2.20
C GLY A 27 12.57 20.48 1.71
N SER A 28 12.30 20.34 0.41
CA SER A 28 10.95 20.05 -0.11
C SER A 28 10.35 18.78 0.51
N TRP A 29 11.16 17.73 0.71
CA TRP A 29 10.72 16.50 1.38
C TRP A 29 10.35 16.71 2.84
N ALA A 30 11.10 17.55 3.57
CA ALA A 30 10.78 17.88 4.96
C ALA A 30 9.47 18.66 5.06
N LYS A 31 9.23 19.62 4.15
CA LYS A 31 7.95 20.34 4.06
C LYS A 31 6.78 19.41 3.71
N ALA A 32 6.98 18.50 2.77
CA ALA A 32 5.97 17.51 2.40
C ALA A 32 5.65 16.56 3.57
N ALA A 33 6.66 16.11 4.32
CA ALA A 33 6.49 15.28 5.50
C ALA A 33 5.70 16.01 6.60
N ALA A 34 6.04 17.27 6.88
CA ALA A 34 5.31 18.09 7.86
C ALA A 34 3.85 18.32 7.47
N TYR A 35 3.58 18.56 6.19
CA TYR A 35 2.22 18.66 5.66
C TYR A 35 1.46 17.33 5.71
N ASN A 36 2.12 16.20 5.45
CA ASN A 36 1.48 14.89 5.59
C ASN A 36 1.18 14.54 7.06
N ALA A 37 1.97 15.03 8.02
CA ALA A 37 1.73 14.82 9.45
C ALA A 37 0.47 15.53 9.96
N THR A 38 -0.04 16.56 9.27
CA THR A 38 -1.29 17.23 9.64
C THR A 38 -2.54 16.55 9.06
N LYS A 39 -2.39 15.55 8.19
CA LYS A 39 -3.52 14.87 7.57
C LYS A 39 -4.03 13.76 8.47
N PRO A 40 -5.36 13.49 8.44
CA PRO A 40 -5.90 12.32 9.11
C PRO A 40 -5.26 11.05 8.53
N GLU A 41 -5.13 10.04 9.39
CA GLU A 41 -4.54 8.77 9.02
C GLU A 41 -5.31 8.14 7.85
N VAL A 42 -4.59 7.79 6.78
CA VAL A 42 -5.20 7.15 5.62
C VAL A 42 -5.55 5.71 5.99
N ARG A 43 -6.85 5.40 5.98
CA ARG A 43 -7.34 4.03 6.15
C ARG A 43 -7.33 3.28 4.82
N SER A 44 -6.96 2.01 4.90
CA SER A 44 -6.89 1.06 3.78
C SER A 44 -7.95 -0.04 3.97
N PRO A 45 -8.66 -0.43 2.92
CA PRO A 45 -9.67 -1.48 3.02
C PRO A 45 -9.03 -2.88 3.05
N VAL A 46 -9.60 -3.78 3.87
CA VAL A 46 -9.30 -5.22 3.89
C VAL A 46 -10.61 -5.99 3.74
N ILE A 47 -10.61 -7.03 2.90
CA ILE A 47 -11.80 -7.86 2.67
C ILE A 47 -11.90 -8.93 3.77
N VAL A 48 -13.06 -8.94 4.43
CA VAL A 48 -13.46 -9.87 5.48
C VAL A 48 -14.65 -10.70 4.97
N GLY A 49 -14.64 -12.00 5.24
CA GLY A 49 -15.71 -12.91 4.86
C GLY A 49 -15.59 -13.46 3.43
N GLY A 50 -16.61 -14.24 3.03
CA GLY A 50 -16.70 -14.88 1.73
C GLY A 50 -15.51 -15.79 1.43
N ASP A 51 -14.68 -15.32 0.51
CA ASP A 51 -13.53 -16.01 -0.06
C ASP A 51 -12.19 -15.68 0.63
N SER A 52 -12.23 -14.80 1.62
CA SER A 52 -11.09 -14.40 2.45
C SER A 52 -10.75 -15.47 3.50
N MET A 53 -9.47 -15.57 3.85
CA MET A 53 -8.98 -16.30 5.01
C MET A 53 -9.52 -15.69 6.31
N ILE A 54 -9.74 -14.37 6.31
CA ILE A 54 -10.27 -13.65 7.46
C ILE A 54 -11.79 -13.69 7.37
N ARG A 55 -12.43 -14.57 8.14
CA ARG A 55 -13.87 -14.83 8.03
C ARG A 55 -14.69 -13.88 8.87
N ARG A 56 -14.09 -13.33 9.93
CA ARG A 56 -14.74 -12.49 10.92
C ARG A 56 -13.91 -11.25 11.23
N PRO A 57 -14.53 -10.12 11.58
CA PRO A 57 -13.81 -8.90 11.89
C PRO A 57 -13.00 -9.01 13.20
N GLU A 58 -13.37 -9.92 14.11
CA GLU A 58 -12.58 -10.23 15.31
C GLU A 58 -11.23 -10.87 14.96
N GLU A 59 -11.20 -11.74 13.93
CA GLU A 59 -9.95 -12.35 13.46
C GLU A 59 -9.01 -11.29 12.86
N LEU A 60 -9.58 -10.28 12.19
CA LEU A 60 -8.81 -9.14 11.70
C LEU A 60 -8.23 -8.34 12.87
N ARG A 61 -9.03 -8.08 13.92
CA ARG A 61 -8.56 -7.41 15.13
C ARG A 61 -7.37 -8.14 15.74
N ASP A 62 -7.48 -9.45 15.91
CA ASP A 62 -6.45 -10.25 16.56
C ASP A 62 -5.18 -10.34 15.71
N ARG A 63 -5.30 -10.41 14.38
CA ARG A 63 -4.15 -10.45 13.47
C ARG A 63 -3.43 -9.11 13.34
N CYS A 64 -4.18 -8.00 13.38
CA CYS A 64 -3.65 -6.64 13.24
C CYS A 64 -3.42 -5.93 14.58
N ASN A 65 -3.61 -6.61 15.72
CA ASN A 65 -3.54 -6.06 17.08
C ASN A 65 -4.35 -4.76 17.24
N LEU A 66 -5.58 -4.74 16.72
CA LEU A 66 -6.46 -3.57 16.80
C LEU A 66 -7.04 -3.40 18.22
N PRO A 67 -7.21 -2.16 18.71
CA PRO A 67 -7.76 -1.90 20.03
C PRO A 67 -9.26 -2.27 20.16
N SER A 68 -9.97 -2.32 19.03
CA SER A 68 -11.38 -2.70 18.95
C SER A 68 -11.66 -3.40 17.62
N VAL A 69 -12.79 -4.11 17.56
CA VAL A 69 -13.26 -4.73 16.31
C VAL A 69 -13.59 -3.61 15.31
N PRO A 70 -13.01 -3.62 14.09
CA PRO A 70 -13.29 -2.58 13.11
C PRO A 70 -14.72 -2.74 12.57
N PRO A 71 -15.41 -1.62 12.26
CA PRO A 71 -16.73 -1.69 11.65
C PRO A 71 -16.65 -2.34 10.27
N LEU A 72 -17.62 -3.20 9.97
CA LEU A 72 -17.77 -3.78 8.65
C LEU A 72 -18.69 -2.92 7.79
N SER A 73 -18.26 -2.63 6.58
CA SER A 73 -19.08 -1.99 5.55
C SER A 73 -19.27 -2.93 4.37
N GLU A 74 -20.48 -3.02 3.86
CA GLU A 74 -20.78 -3.76 2.63
C GLU A 74 -20.31 -2.94 1.43
N THR A 75 -19.63 -3.59 0.49
CA THR A 75 -19.23 -3.00 -0.77
C THR A 75 -19.38 -3.96 -1.94
N THR A 76 -19.09 -3.46 -3.14
CA THR A 76 -19.02 -4.24 -4.36
C THR A 76 -17.62 -4.14 -4.97
N GLU A 77 -17.14 -5.26 -5.50
CA GLU A 77 -15.97 -5.29 -6.37
C GLU A 77 -16.17 -4.41 -7.63
N THR A 78 -15.10 -3.81 -8.12
CA THR A 78 -15.10 -2.96 -9.31
C THR A 78 -13.78 -3.10 -10.07
N ALA A 79 -13.68 -2.55 -11.28
CA ALA A 79 -12.42 -2.39 -11.98
C ALA A 79 -11.79 -0.99 -11.72
N LEU A 80 -10.45 -0.93 -11.70
CA LEU A 80 -9.70 0.33 -11.61
C LEU A 80 -9.79 1.16 -12.88
N PHE A 81 -9.82 0.49 -14.02
CA PHE A 81 -9.99 1.08 -15.34
C PHE A 81 -11.15 0.35 -16.00
N PRO A 82 -12.40 0.78 -15.77
CA PRO A 82 -13.53 0.19 -16.46
C PRO A 82 -13.35 0.46 -17.95
N TYR A 83 -13.30 -0.58 -18.78
CA TYR A 83 -13.47 -0.38 -20.21
C TYR A 83 -14.93 0.03 -20.47
N PRO A 84 -15.22 0.78 -21.55
CA PRO A 84 -16.58 1.22 -21.86
C PRO A 84 -17.59 0.07 -21.94
N GLU A 85 -17.14 -1.11 -22.38
CA GLU A 85 -17.94 -2.34 -22.50
C GLU A 85 -18.22 -3.02 -21.14
N ASP A 86 -17.42 -2.72 -20.11
CA ASP A 86 -17.57 -3.26 -18.75
C ASP A 86 -18.59 -2.48 -17.91
N HIS A 87 -19.10 -1.34 -18.41
CA HIS A 87 -20.12 -0.56 -17.71
C HIS A 87 -21.44 -1.33 -17.57
N GLU A 88 -21.75 -2.21 -18.52
CA GLU A 88 -22.93 -3.09 -18.48
C GLU A 88 -22.60 -4.46 -17.86
N SER A 89 -21.40 -4.98 -18.11
CA SER A 89 -20.97 -6.33 -17.68
C SER A 89 -20.69 -6.46 -16.16
N ASN A 90 -20.26 -5.38 -15.49
CA ASN A 90 -20.00 -5.40 -14.04
C ASN A 90 -21.27 -5.48 -13.17
N GLN A 91 -22.47 -5.56 -13.76
CA GLN A 91 -23.67 -5.95 -13.01
C GLN A 91 -23.70 -7.44 -12.65
N GLY A 92 -22.84 -8.27 -13.26
CA GLY A 92 -22.94 -9.74 -13.23
C GLY A 92 -22.39 -10.45 -11.99
N LYS A 93 -21.49 -9.85 -11.21
CA LYS A 93 -20.99 -10.42 -9.96
C LYS A 93 -20.84 -9.36 -8.89
N LYS A 94 -21.98 -8.88 -8.40
CA LYS A 94 -22.02 -8.10 -7.16
C LYS A 94 -21.86 -9.04 -5.97
N GLU A 95 -20.70 -9.67 -5.82
CA GLU A 95 -20.38 -10.29 -4.54
C GLU A 95 -20.30 -9.16 -3.52
N THR A 96 -21.17 -9.23 -2.52
CA THR A 96 -21.17 -8.28 -1.41
C THR A 96 -19.96 -8.62 -0.57
N LEU A 97 -18.94 -7.77 -0.63
CA LEU A 97 -17.72 -7.93 0.14
C LEU A 97 -17.87 -7.11 1.43
N TYR A 98 -17.45 -7.67 2.56
CA TYR A 98 -17.35 -6.90 3.79
C TYR A 98 -15.96 -6.31 3.89
N ILE A 99 -15.88 -5.01 4.11
CA ILE A 99 -14.62 -4.29 4.27
C ILE A 99 -14.48 -3.78 5.69
N ALA A 100 -13.26 -3.92 6.21
CA ALA A 100 -12.82 -3.24 7.40
C ALA A 100 -11.72 -2.21 7.09
N ASP A 101 -11.73 -1.12 7.85
CA ASP A 101 -10.80 -0.01 7.76
C ASP A 101 -9.58 -0.27 8.66
N VAL A 102 -8.39 -0.40 8.08
CA VAL A 102 -7.13 -0.59 8.83
C VAL A 102 -6.10 0.48 8.49
N SER A 103 -5.07 0.66 9.32
CA SER A 103 -3.94 1.54 8.99
C SER A 103 -3.13 0.98 7.82
N LEU A 104 -2.37 1.85 7.13
CA LEU A 104 -1.42 1.41 6.10
C LEU A 104 -0.37 0.43 6.66
N THR A 105 0.12 0.65 7.87
CA THR A 105 1.13 -0.22 8.49
C THR A 105 0.57 -1.61 8.79
N GLN A 106 -0.67 -1.70 9.30
CA GLN A 106 -1.37 -2.97 9.53
C GLN A 106 -1.70 -3.67 8.23
N TRP A 107 -2.10 -2.91 7.21
CA TRP A 107 -2.36 -3.43 5.87
C TRP A 107 -1.11 -4.07 5.27
N LEU A 108 0.04 -3.38 5.35
CA LEU A 108 1.32 -3.87 4.85
C LEU A 108 1.79 -5.10 5.63
N ASP A 109 1.68 -5.09 6.94
CA ASP A 109 2.04 -6.24 7.79
C ASP A 109 1.16 -7.47 7.49
N LEU A 110 -0.14 -7.25 7.26
CA LEU A 110 -1.05 -8.33 6.86
C LEU A 110 -0.67 -8.90 5.48
N ALA A 111 -0.40 -8.04 4.50
CA ALA A 111 0.03 -8.45 3.16
C ALA A 111 1.41 -9.13 3.16
N ASP A 112 2.28 -8.78 4.10
CA ASP A 112 3.58 -9.43 4.26
C ASP A 112 3.42 -10.86 4.81
N ARG A 113 2.49 -11.07 5.75
CA ARG A 113 2.27 -12.38 6.40
C ARG A 113 1.31 -13.31 5.66
N THR A 114 0.57 -12.82 4.67
CA THR A 114 -0.46 -13.59 3.95
C THR A 114 -0.20 -13.61 2.45
N GLU A 115 -0.49 -14.75 1.82
CA GLU A 115 -0.68 -14.79 0.37
C GLU A 115 -2.10 -14.33 0.05
N GLY A 116 -2.25 -13.56 -1.01
CA GLY A 116 -3.52 -12.94 -1.34
C GLY A 116 -3.45 -12.17 -2.65
N GLU A 117 -4.52 -11.44 -2.92
CA GLU A 117 -4.64 -10.60 -4.10
C GLU A 117 -5.17 -9.20 -3.75
N MET A 118 -4.86 -8.24 -4.62
CA MET A 118 -5.40 -6.90 -4.53
C MET A 118 -6.67 -6.81 -5.37
N VAL A 119 -7.80 -6.63 -4.71
CA VAL A 119 -9.11 -6.46 -5.35
C VAL A 119 -9.46 -4.97 -5.34
N VAL A 120 -10.05 -4.46 -6.41
CA VAL A 120 -10.48 -3.06 -6.43
C VAL A 120 -11.92 -2.98 -5.95
N VAL A 121 -12.17 -2.07 -5.01
CA VAL A 121 -13.46 -1.92 -4.33
C VAL A 121 -13.85 -0.46 -4.24
N TRP A 122 -15.14 -0.20 -4.05
CA TRP A 122 -15.60 1.10 -3.60
C TRP A 122 -15.36 1.27 -2.10
N PHE A 123 -14.64 2.32 -1.71
CA PHE A 123 -14.28 2.61 -0.33
C PHE A 123 -14.27 4.13 -0.09
N HIS A 124 -15.12 4.61 0.84
CA HIS A 124 -15.32 6.03 1.13
C HIS A 124 -15.54 6.89 -0.14
N GLY A 125 -16.38 6.42 -1.06
CA GLY A 125 -16.71 7.12 -2.31
C GLY A 125 -15.61 7.13 -3.37
N GLN A 126 -14.51 6.41 -3.16
CA GLN A 126 -13.39 6.30 -4.09
C GLN A 126 -13.12 4.83 -4.43
N ARG A 127 -12.53 4.58 -5.60
CA ARG A 127 -12.02 3.26 -5.97
C ARG A 127 -10.66 3.06 -5.32
N ARG A 128 -10.52 2.00 -4.52
CA ARG A 128 -9.27 1.66 -3.83
C ARG A 128 -8.96 0.19 -3.93
N TYR A 129 -7.68 -0.14 -3.79
CA TYR A 129 -7.25 -1.51 -3.61
C TYR A 129 -7.55 -1.97 -2.18
N ALA A 130 -8.23 -3.09 -2.06
CA ALA A 130 -8.39 -3.86 -0.85
C ALA A 130 -7.54 -5.12 -0.91
N TRP A 131 -7.06 -5.56 0.25
CA TRP A 131 -6.35 -6.82 0.37
C TRP A 131 -7.33 -7.96 0.63
N LEU A 132 -7.29 -8.97 -0.24
CA LEU A 132 -7.99 -10.25 -0.05
C LEU A 132 -6.96 -11.30 0.35
N ALA A 133 -6.83 -11.56 1.65
CA ALA A 133 -5.96 -12.62 2.15
C ALA A 133 -6.55 -13.98 1.81
N ARG A 134 -5.81 -14.83 1.10
CA ARG A 134 -6.24 -16.19 0.70
C ARG A 134 -5.66 -17.25 1.64
N SER A 135 -4.42 -17.08 2.09
CA SER A 135 -3.76 -18.02 3.01
C SER A 135 -2.60 -17.36 3.76
N GLN A 136 -2.03 -18.06 4.73
CA GLN A 136 -0.82 -17.62 5.43
C GLN A 136 0.41 -17.90 4.54
N LYS A 137 1.37 -16.99 4.47
CA LYS A 137 2.67 -17.33 3.88
C LYS A 137 3.33 -18.41 4.72
N ALA A 138 3.90 -19.42 4.06
CA ALA A 138 4.74 -20.40 4.75
C ALA A 138 5.88 -19.63 5.41
N GLY A 139 6.01 -19.72 6.73
CA GLY A 139 7.10 -19.08 7.45
C GLY A 139 8.42 -19.58 6.88
N GLY A 140 9.15 -18.69 6.20
CA GLY A 140 10.56 -18.91 5.93
C GLY A 140 11.25 -18.97 7.28
N GLY A 141 11.46 -20.19 7.77
CA GLY A 141 12.23 -20.46 8.97
C GLY A 141 13.68 -20.07 8.73
N ASP A 142 14.01 -18.80 8.94
CA ASP A 142 15.35 -18.33 9.26
C ASP A 142 15.27 -17.59 10.59
N ALA A 143 15.05 -18.37 11.65
CA ALA A 143 15.50 -17.98 12.97
C ALA A 143 17.03 -17.92 12.93
N LYS A 144 17.59 -16.72 12.80
CA LYS A 144 18.99 -16.47 13.11
C LYS A 144 19.25 -16.88 14.56
N ALA A 145 20.01 -17.97 14.73
CA ALA A 145 20.80 -18.25 15.92
C ALA A 145 22.09 -17.40 15.89
#